data_AF-M3F8E4-F1
#
_entry.id   AF-M3F8E4-F1
#
_cell.length_a   1.000
_cell.length_b   1.000
_cell.length_c   1.000
_cell.angle_alpha   90.00
_cell.angle_beta   90.00
_cell.angle_gamma   90.00
#
_symmetry.space_group_name_H-M   'P 1'
#
loop_
_entity.id
_entity.type
_entity.pdbx_description
1 polymer ?
#
loop_
_entity_poly.entity_id
_entity_poly.type
_entity_poly.pdbx_seq_one_letter_code
_entity_poly.pdbx_strand_id
1 'polypeptide(L)' 'MASPYNILVQACQTDPFVAAKVRLTVSRWKQFWPFPGAENTEWKIRMAQAERDCD' A
#
# COMPACT_ATOMS: atom_id res chain seq x y z
N MET A 1 0.48 -11.04 -21.13
CA MET A 1 0.79 -11.58 -19.79
C MET A 1 0.56 -10.46 -18.78
N ALA A 2 -0.33 -10.65 -17.80
CA ALA A 2 -0.50 -9.65 -16.75
C ALA A 2 0.77 -9.61 -15.88
N SER A 3 1.28 -8.41 -15.59
CA SER A 3 2.37 -8.25 -14.62
C SER A 3 1.92 -8.80 -13.26
N PRO A 4 2.78 -9.49 -12.49
CA PRO A 4 2.46 -9.93 -11.13
C PRO A 4 1.91 -8.81 -10.25
N TYR A 5 2.39 -7.57 -10.45
CA TYR A 5 1.87 -6.37 -9.77
C TYR A 5 0.37 -6.15 -10.04
N ASN A 6 -0.06 -6.32 -11.29
CA ASN A 6 -1.46 -6.14 -11.67
C ASN A 6 -2.37 -7.19 -11.01
N ILE A 7 -1.88 -8.41 -10.80
CA ILE A 7 -2.63 -9.46 -10.12
C ILE A 7 -2.83 -9.10 -8.64
N LEU A 8 -1.81 -8.54 -7.98
CA LEU A 8 -1.91 -8.13 -6.57
C LEU A 8 -2.85 -6.94 -6.39
N VAL A 9 -2.79 -5.94 -7.27
CA VAL A 9 -3.73 -4.81 -7.27
C VAL A 9 -5.15 -5.30 -7.52
N GLN A 10 -5.34 -6.17 -8.51
CA GLN A 10 -6.66 -6.74 -8.80
C GLN A 10 -7.22 -7.51 -7.60
N ALA A 11 -6.40 -8.35 -6.94
CA ALA A 11 -6.81 -9.06 -5.74
C ALA A 11 -7.25 -8.09 -4.63
N CYS A 12 -6.52 -6.98 -4.44
CA CYS A 12 -6.89 -5.96 -3.48
C CYS A 12 -8.22 -5.27 -3.82
N GLN A 13 -8.46 -4.99 -5.10
CA GLN A 13 -9.67 -4.31 -5.57
C GLN A 13 -10.91 -5.20 -5.52
N THR A 14 -10.76 -6.52 -5.65
CA THR A 14 -11.89 -7.47 -5.69
C THR A 14 -12.18 -8.14 -4.36
N ASP A 15 -11.20 -8.27 -3.47
CA ASP A 15 -11.35 -8.95 -2.17
C ASP A 15 -11.33 -7.93 -1.01
N PRO A 16 -12.46 -7.71 -0.32
CA PRO A 16 -12.55 -6.73 0.76
C PRO A 16 -11.72 -7.10 2.00
N PHE A 17 -11.44 -8.39 2.23
CA PHE A 17 -10.57 -8.82 3.31
C PHE A 17 -9.11 -8.45 3.01
N VAL A 18 -8.68 -8.65 1.76
CA VAL A 18 -7.35 -8.22 1.31
C VAL A 18 -7.21 -6.71 1.38
N ALA A 19 -8.21 -5.95 0.89
CA ALA A 19 -8.22 -4.48 0.99
C ALA A 19 -8.08 -4.00 2.44
N ALA A 20 -8.89 -4.54 3.36
CA ALA A 20 -8.81 -4.19 4.77
C ALA A 20 -7.43 -4.48 5.38
N LYS A 21 -6.81 -5.61 5.01
CA LYS A 21 -5.48 -5.98 5.47
C LYS A 21 -4.40 -5.03 4.95
N VAL A 22 -4.47 -4.61 3.69
CA VAL A 22 -3.54 -3.62 3.10
C VAL A 22 -3.66 -2.28 3.84
N ARG A 23 -4.89 -1.78 4.02
CA ARG A 23 -5.14 -0.53 4.76
C ARG A 23 -4.59 -0.57 6.19
N LEU A 24 -4.85 -1.65 6.92
CA LEU A 24 -4.32 -1.83 8.29
C LEU A 24 -2.78 -1.88 8.30
N THR A 25 -2.17 -2.52 7.31
CA THR A 25 -0.73 -2.63 7.19
C THR A 25 -0.10 -1.27 6.91
N VAL A 26 -0.61 -0.53 5.93
CA VAL A 26 -0.14 0.83 5.60
C VAL A 26 -0.36 1.78 6.79
N SER A 27 -1.52 1.72 7.44
CA SER A 27 -1.81 2.52 8.64
C SER A 27 -0.80 2.25 9.75
N ARG A 28 -0.42 0.98 9.98
CA ARG A 28 0.61 0.63 10.97
C ARG A 28 1.97 1.16 10.58
N TRP A 29 2.36 1.05 9.32
CA TRP A 29 3.65 1.57 8.86
C TRP A 29 3.75 3.09 8.96
N LYS A 30 2.66 3.81 8.69
CA LYS A 30 2.59 5.27 8.87
C LYS A 30 2.84 5.71 10.32
N GLN A 31 2.54 4.88 11.31
CA GLN A 31 2.83 5.20 12.73
C GLN A 31 4.33 5.32 13.01
N PHE A 32 5.18 4.71 12.18
CA PHE A 32 6.64 4.83 12.28
C PHE A 32 7.19 6.06 11.54
N TRP A 33 6.31 6.87 10.94
CA TRP A 33 6.66 8.12 10.24
C TRP A 33 6.19 9.35 11.03
N PRO A 34 6.94 10.49 10.99
CA PRO A 34 8.16 10.72 10.23
C PRO A 34 9.44 10.55 11.09
N PHE A 35 10.46 9.90 10.52
CA PHE A 35 11.85 10.11 10.94
C PHE A 35 12.55 11.07 9.95
N PRO A 36 13.60 11.80 10.37
CA PRO A 36 14.27 12.77 9.49
C PRO A 36 14.81 12.14 8.19
N GLY A 37 14.57 12.77 7.04
CA GLY A 37 15.04 12.33 5.72
C GLY A 37 14.13 11.33 5.02
N ALA A 38 12.95 11.07 5.59
CA ALA A 38 12.01 10.05 5.13
C ALA A 38 10.90 10.62 4.21
N GLU A 39 10.98 11.90 3.82
CA GLU A 39 9.91 12.64 3.17
C GLU A 39 9.62 12.15 1.74
N ASN A 40 10.63 11.65 1.04
CA ASN A 40 10.60 11.29 -0.39
C ASN A 40 11.14 9.87 -0.67
N THR A 41 11.10 8.98 0.32
CA THR A 41 11.57 7.60 0.11
C THR A 41 10.63 6.85 -0.82
N GLU A 42 11.17 5.93 -1.63
CA GLU A 42 10.36 5.04 -2.45
C GLU A 42 9.31 4.31 -1.58
N TRP A 43 9.70 3.93 -0.36
CA TRP A 43 8.81 3.31 0.61
C TRP A 43 7.53 4.13 0.86
N LYS A 44 7.67 5.43 1.13
CA LYS A 44 6.53 6.32 1.38
C LYS A 44 5.64 6.47 0.14
N ILE A 45 6.25 6.54 -1.04
CA ILE A 45 5.53 6.61 -2.32
C ILE A 45 4.72 5.32 -2.55
N ARG A 46 5.32 4.15 -2.34
CA ARG A 46 4.68 2.84 -2.52
C ARG A 46 3.55 2.60 -1.53
N MET A 47 3.72 2.99 -0.27
CA MET A 47 2.65 2.90 0.72
C MET A 47 1.43 3.73 0.34
N ALA A 48 1.65 4.98 -0.08
CA ALA A 48 0.56 5.84 -0.53
C ALA A 48 -0.10 5.32 -1.80
N GLN A 49 0.66 4.69 -2.69
CA GLN A 49 0.10 4.02 -3.88
C GLN A 49 -0.74 2.80 -3.50
N ALA A 50 -0.25 1.94 -2.61
CA ALA A 50 -0.97 0.76 -2.16
C ALA A 50 -2.28 1.09 -1.45
N GLU A 51 -2.33 2.18 -0.67
CA GLU A 51 -3.58 2.67 -0.10
C GLU A 51 -4.57 3.07 -1.19
N ARG A 52 -4.17 3.91 -2.15
CA ARG A 52 -5.03 4.35 -3.26
C ARG A 52 -5.53 3.20 -4.13
N ASP A 53 -4.65 2.23 -4.40
CA ASP A 53 -4.99 1.07 -5.23
C ASP A 53 -6.01 0.14 -4.54
N CYS A 54 -6.17 0.27 -3.23
CA CYS A 54 -6.95 -0.59 -2.36
C CYS A 54 -8.05 0.15 -1.55
N ASP A 55 -8.41 1.38 -1.96
CA ASP A 55 -9.42 2.24 -1.31
C ASP A 55 -10.87 1.89 -1.68
#